data_AF-A0A955XIG6-F1
#
_entry.id   AF-A0A955XIG6-F1
#
_cell.length_a   1.000
_cell.length_b   1.000
_cell.length_c   1.000
_cell.angle_alpha   90.00
_cell.angle_beta   90.00
_cell.angle_gamma   90.00
#
_symmetry.space_group_name_H-M   'P 1'
#
loop_
_entity.id
_entity.type
_entity.pdbx_description
1 polymer ?
#
loop_
_entity_poly.entity_id
_entity_poly.type
_entity_poly.pdbx_seq_one_letter_code
_entity_poly.pdbx_strand_id
1 'polypeptide(L)'
;TEFSLEEKLLREGANLSANVLKAGHHGARETNSAAFLDAVFPNDDGYRYAVISSGQRDNLPFADTVERLLDAVGMDGLYRTDRDDAGKSQREAPGDDHILMRVTEDGELTLCYAFPD
;
A
#
# COMPACT_ATOMS: atom_id res chain seq x y z
N THR A 1 8.01 8.18 -14.52
CA THR A 1 7.52 8.12 -13.13
C THR A 1 6.49 7.00 -13.06
N GLU A 2 6.08 6.52 -11.88
CA GLU A 2 4.96 5.56 -11.87
C GLU A 2 3.64 6.26 -12.23
N PHE A 3 3.49 7.57 -11.95
CA PHE A 3 2.37 8.36 -12.47
C PHE A 3 2.19 8.24 -13.99
N SER A 4 3.26 8.31 -14.78
CA SER A 4 3.14 8.13 -16.24
C SER A 4 2.67 6.74 -16.67
N LEU A 5 2.96 5.71 -15.86
CA LEU A 5 2.48 4.34 -16.09
C LEU A 5 1.03 4.18 -15.63
N GLU A 6 0.67 4.72 -14.48
CA GLU A 6 -0.69 4.78 -13.96
C GLU A 6 -1.64 5.50 -14.92
N GLU A 7 -1.23 6.67 -15.43
CA GLU A 7 -1.98 7.40 -16.45
C GLU A 7 -2.17 6.58 -17.72
N LYS A 8 -1.16 5.80 -18.12
CA LYS A 8 -1.27 4.91 -19.28
C LYS A 8 -2.32 3.83 -19.03
N LEU A 9 -2.30 3.18 -17.86
CA LEU A 9 -3.29 2.16 -17.49
C LEU A 9 -4.72 2.72 -17.51
N LEU A 10 -4.91 3.95 -17.00
CA LEU A 10 -6.18 4.66 -17.03
C LEU A 10 -6.63 4.95 -18.47
N ARG A 11 -5.72 5.47 -19.31
CA ARG A 11 -6.02 5.76 -20.73
C ARG A 11 -6.36 4.52 -21.54
N GLU A 12 -5.74 3.38 -21.22
CA GLU A 12 -5.99 2.09 -21.87
C GLU A 12 -7.31 1.44 -21.39
N GLY A 13 -7.98 2.00 -20.39
CA GLY A 13 -9.21 1.46 -19.85
C GLY A 13 -9.01 0.12 -19.15
N ALA A 14 -7.83 -0.10 -18.57
CA ALA A 14 -7.55 -1.30 -17.79
C ALA A 14 -8.56 -1.42 -16.62
N ASN A 15 -9.02 -2.63 -16.33
CA ASN A 15 -9.80 -2.86 -15.11
C ASN A 15 -8.84 -2.87 -13.92
N LEU A 16 -8.79 -1.75 -13.20
CA LEU A 16 -7.88 -1.54 -12.06
C LEU A 16 -8.52 -1.84 -10.71
N SER A 17 -9.82 -2.09 -10.67
CA SER A 17 -10.54 -2.31 -9.42
C SER A 17 -9.96 -3.47 -8.63
N ALA A 18 -9.58 -3.21 -7.38
CA ALA A 18 -9.00 -4.20 -6.48
C ALA A 18 -9.34 -3.89 -5.02
N ASN A 19 -9.38 -4.95 -4.20
CA ASN A 19 -9.58 -4.81 -2.75
C ASN A 19 -8.27 -4.49 -2.00
N VAL A 20 -7.13 -4.86 -2.59
CA VAL A 20 -5.79 -4.68 -1.99
C VAL A 20 -4.84 -4.12 -3.01
N LEU A 21 -4.20 -3.00 -2.69
CA LEU A 21 -3.14 -2.37 -3.47
C LEU A 21 -1.80 -2.57 -2.77
N LYS A 22 -0.85 -3.19 -3.46
CA LYS A 22 0.57 -3.05 -3.11
C LYS A 22 1.02 -1.66 -3.57
N ALA A 23 1.42 -0.78 -2.64
CA ALA A 23 1.85 0.57 -2.97
C ALA A 23 3.04 0.54 -3.94
N GLY A 24 2.93 1.37 -4.99
CA GLY A 24 3.95 1.55 -6.02
C GLY A 24 5.30 1.99 -5.44
N HIS A 25 6.39 1.48 -6.03
CA HIS A 25 7.79 1.76 -5.67
C HIS A 25 8.04 1.99 -4.16
N HIS A 26 7.62 1.07 -3.29
CA HIS A 26 7.84 1.16 -1.84
C HIS A 26 7.28 2.45 -1.17
N GLY A 27 6.36 3.17 -1.83
CA GLY A 27 5.83 4.45 -1.38
C GLY A 27 6.68 5.66 -1.81
N ALA A 28 7.27 5.63 -3.01
CA ALA A 28 7.95 6.78 -3.58
C ALA A 28 6.98 7.92 -3.95
N ARG A 29 7.48 9.17 -3.96
CA ARG A 29 6.66 10.38 -4.13
C ARG A 29 5.75 10.36 -5.37
N GLU A 30 6.26 9.90 -6.51
CA GLU A 30 5.56 9.91 -7.81
C GLU A 30 4.92 8.55 -8.16
N THR A 31 4.20 7.99 -7.19
CA THR A 31 3.47 6.71 -7.25
C THR A 31 2.11 6.83 -6.57
N ASN A 32 1.13 6.00 -6.93
CA ASN A 32 -0.23 5.98 -6.35
C ASN A 32 -0.96 7.32 -6.52
N SER A 33 -1.07 7.86 -7.73
CA SER A 33 -1.80 9.11 -8.01
C SER A 33 -3.26 9.02 -7.57
N ALA A 34 -3.89 10.16 -7.26
CA ALA A 34 -5.30 10.18 -6.83
C ALA A 34 -6.23 9.53 -7.86
N ALA A 35 -6.08 9.88 -9.15
CA ALA A 35 -6.89 9.29 -10.22
C ALA A 35 -6.68 7.77 -10.37
N PHE A 36 -5.47 7.27 -10.07
CA PHE A 36 -5.20 5.84 -10.04
C PHE A 36 -5.86 5.18 -8.83
N LEU A 37 -5.77 5.78 -7.65
CA LEU A 37 -6.42 5.29 -6.43
C LEU A 37 -7.94 5.28 -6.56
N ASP A 38 -8.55 6.29 -7.18
CA ASP A 38 -9.99 6.34 -7.46
C ASP A 38 -10.41 5.20 -8.40
N ALA A 39 -9.56 4.80 -9.36
CA ALA A 39 -9.84 3.69 -10.26
C ALA A 39 -9.61 2.31 -9.60
N VAL A 40 -8.66 2.22 -8.67
CA VAL A 40 -8.38 1.00 -7.90
C VAL A 40 -9.47 0.76 -6.85
N PHE A 41 -9.91 1.81 -6.18
CA PHE A 41 -10.89 1.80 -5.12
C PHE A 41 -12.14 2.61 -5.49
N PRO A 42 -12.92 2.18 -6.50
CA PRO A 42 -14.02 2.97 -7.04
C PRO A 42 -15.23 3.12 -6.10
N ASN A 43 -15.29 2.34 -5.03
CA ASN A 43 -16.41 2.34 -4.09
C ASN A 43 -15.95 2.61 -2.65
N ASP A 44 -16.79 3.37 -1.93
CA ASP A 44 -16.60 3.70 -0.51
C ASP A 44 -17.01 2.56 0.43
N ASP A 45 -17.63 1.50 -0.08
CA ASP A 45 -17.96 0.27 0.63
C ASP A 45 -17.02 -0.90 0.27
N GLY A 46 -16.97 -1.91 1.14
CA GLY A 46 -16.13 -3.09 0.95
C GLY A 46 -14.68 -2.92 1.40
N TYR A 47 -13.83 -3.80 0.90
CA TYR A 47 -12.44 -3.88 1.33
C TYR A 47 -11.56 -2.90 0.58
N ARG A 48 -10.90 -2.00 1.31
CA ARG A 48 -9.84 -1.12 0.79
C ARG A 48 -8.61 -1.26 1.66
N TYR A 49 -7.60 -1.92 1.11
CA TYR A 49 -6.32 -2.07 1.79
C TYR A 49 -5.18 -1.58 0.91
N ALA A 50 -4.24 -0.84 1.49
CA ALA A 50 -2.98 -0.51 0.87
C ALA A 50 -1.82 -1.08 1.69
N VAL A 51 -0.84 -1.68 1.01
CA VAL A 51 0.35 -2.27 1.62
C VAL A 51 1.60 -1.59 1.09
N ILE A 52 2.26 -0.82 1.95
CA ILE A 52 3.61 -0.30 1.68
C ILE A 52 4.60 -1.36 2.14
N SER A 53 5.41 -1.88 1.21
CA SER A 53 6.55 -2.71 1.61
C SER A 53 7.80 -1.86 1.49
N SER A 54 8.28 -1.35 2.60
CA SER A 54 9.53 -0.61 2.74
C SER A 54 10.24 -1.09 4.01
N GLY A 55 11.55 -1.00 4.07
CA GLY A 55 12.34 -1.29 5.28
C GLY A 55 13.37 -0.17 5.48
N GLN A 56 12.90 1.08 5.33
CA GLN A 56 13.69 2.32 5.31
C GLN A 56 14.74 2.48 4.21
N ARG A 57 14.79 1.56 3.25
CA ARG A 57 15.67 1.71 2.09
C ARG A 57 15.36 3.00 1.34
N ASP A 58 16.39 3.79 1.05
CA ASP A 58 16.30 5.03 0.28
C ASP A 58 15.37 6.12 0.87
N ASN A 59 15.14 6.12 2.18
CA ASN A 59 14.22 7.03 2.90
C ASN A 59 12.75 6.93 2.43
N LEU A 60 12.33 5.73 2.04
CA LEU A 60 10.95 5.42 1.67
C LEU A 60 10.19 4.79 2.86
N PRO A 61 8.88 4.97 2.95
CA PRO A 61 8.01 5.75 2.07
C PRO A 61 8.09 7.27 2.33
N PHE A 62 7.71 8.09 1.36
CA PHE A 62 7.53 9.53 1.59
C PHE A 62 6.23 9.81 2.34
N ALA A 63 6.27 10.80 3.24
CA ALA A 63 5.11 11.21 4.04
C ALA A 63 3.89 11.60 3.18
N ASP A 64 4.11 12.34 2.09
CA ASP A 64 3.05 12.73 1.14
C ASP A 64 2.36 11.54 0.45
N THR A 65 3.06 10.42 0.34
CA THR A 65 2.56 9.19 -0.27
C THR A 65 1.79 8.38 0.75
N VAL A 66 2.25 8.37 2.01
CA VAL A 66 1.52 7.80 3.14
C VAL A 66 0.18 8.52 3.33
N GLU A 67 0.18 9.86 3.36
CA GLU A 67 -1.04 10.68 3.50
C GLU A 67 -2.05 10.37 2.40
N ARG A 68 -1.59 10.31 1.14
CA ARG A 68 -2.48 10.01 0.01
C ARG A 68 -3.08 8.61 0.05
N LEU A 69 -2.30 7.63 0.52
CA LEU A 69 -2.81 6.27 0.71
C LEU A 69 -3.79 6.23 1.89
N LEU A 70 -3.50 6.93 3.00
CA LEU A 70 -4.43 7.07 4.12
C LEU A 70 -5.75 7.70 3.70
N ASP A 71 -5.73 8.73 2.86
CA ASP A 71 -6.95 9.36 2.35
C ASP A 71 -7.80 8.37 1.53
N ALA A 72 -7.16 7.46 0.78
CA ALA A 72 -7.85 6.48 -0.05
C ALA A 72 -8.42 5.28 0.73
N VAL A 73 -7.69 4.77 1.73
CA VAL A 73 -8.05 3.50 2.40
C VAL A 73 -8.43 3.65 3.88
N GLY A 74 -8.21 4.82 4.48
CA GLY A 74 -8.41 5.06 5.91
C GLY A 74 -7.33 4.44 6.81
N MET A 75 -7.38 4.78 8.10
CA MET A 75 -6.39 4.33 9.09
C MET A 75 -6.34 2.80 9.23
N ASP A 76 -7.49 2.13 9.19
CA ASP A 76 -7.59 0.67 9.34
C ASP A 76 -7.23 -0.10 8.05
N GLY A 77 -7.09 0.62 6.93
CA GLY A 77 -6.79 0.06 5.62
C GLY A 77 -5.30 0.11 5.23
N LEU A 78 -4.48 0.91 5.92
CA LEU A 78 -3.08 1.09 5.55
C LEU A 78 -2.13 0.23 6.40
N TYR A 79 -1.40 -0.66 5.73
CA TYR A 79 -0.37 -1.51 6.33
C TYR A 79 1.00 -1.17 5.74
N ARG A 80 2.04 -1.20 6.58
CA ARG A 80 3.39 -0.74 6.22
C ARG A 80 4.43 -1.62 6.91
N THR A 81 5.42 -2.10 6.17
CA THR A 81 6.55 -2.87 6.75
C THR A 81 7.73 -2.00 7.19
N ASP A 82 7.60 -0.67 7.13
CA ASP A 82 8.58 0.26 7.71
C ASP A 82 8.14 0.75 9.10
N ARG A 83 7.17 0.05 9.68
CA ARG A 83 6.48 0.50 10.89
C ARG A 83 7.45 0.34 12.05
N ASP A 84 7.51 1.37 12.90
CA ASP A 84 8.38 1.38 14.07
C ASP A 84 9.88 1.20 13.73
N ASP A 85 10.29 1.46 12.49
CA ASP A 85 11.69 1.41 12.04
C ASP A 85 12.50 2.67 12.36
N ALA A 86 11.88 3.67 12.99
CA ALA A 86 12.55 4.92 13.30
C ALA A 86 13.81 4.68 14.15
N GLY A 87 14.99 4.90 13.55
CA GLY A 87 16.29 4.68 14.18
C GLY A 87 16.88 3.28 14.00
N LYS A 88 16.18 2.34 13.35
CA LYS A 88 16.74 1.05 12.95
C LYS A 88 17.72 1.23 11.78
N SER A 89 18.77 0.43 11.74
CA SER A 89 19.67 0.39 10.58
C SER A 89 19.04 -0.36 9.41
N GLN A 90 19.63 -0.19 8.22
CA GLN A 90 19.28 -0.95 7.00
C GLN A 90 19.50 -2.48 7.13
N ARG A 91 20.08 -2.96 8.24
CA ARG A 91 20.21 -4.39 8.56
C ARG A 91 19.14 -4.88 9.51
N GLU A 92 18.52 -3.99 10.27
CA GLU A 92 17.55 -4.30 11.32
C GLU A 92 16.11 -4.07 10.85
N ALA A 93 15.89 -3.01 10.06
CA ALA A 93 14.59 -2.65 9.50
C ALA A 93 14.00 -3.68 8.51
N PRO A 94 14.79 -4.36 7.66
CA PRO A 94 14.18 -5.34 6.76
C PRO A 94 13.81 -6.66 7.47
N GLY A 95 12.54 -7.06 7.35
CA GLY A 95 12.08 -8.42 7.68
C GLY A 95 11.67 -8.64 9.14
N ASP A 96 11.52 -7.58 9.93
CA ASP A 96 10.96 -7.62 11.27
C ASP A 96 9.42 -7.44 11.27
N ASP A 97 8.89 -6.71 10.29
CA ASP A 97 7.46 -6.60 10.03
C ASP A 97 6.97 -7.64 9.01
N HIS A 98 5.99 -8.45 9.42
CA HIS A 98 5.26 -9.34 8.51
C HIS A 98 3.80 -8.92 8.45
N ILE A 99 3.26 -8.78 7.23
CA ILE A 99 1.83 -8.55 7.00
C ILE A 99 1.24 -9.85 6.46
N LEU A 100 0.28 -10.41 7.20
CA LEU A 100 -0.47 -11.59 6.77
C LEU A 100 -1.79 -11.13 6.15
N MET A 101 -2.05 -11.58 4.93
CA MET A 101 -3.34 -11.43 4.25
C MET A 101 -4.03 -12.79 4.22
N ARG A 102 -5.25 -12.86 4.75
CA ARG A 102 -6.12 -14.02 4.68
C ARG A 102 -7.30 -13.72 3.76
N VAL A 103 -7.58 -14.66 2.87
CA VAL A 103 -8.78 -14.68 2.03
C VAL A 103 -9.50 -16.00 2.29
N THR A 104 -10.78 -15.95 2.64
CA THR A 104 -11.59 -17.16 2.85
C THR A 104 -12.36 -17.54 1.58
N GLU A 105 -12.90 -18.76 1.55
CA GLU A 105 -13.74 -19.23 0.43
C GLU A 105 -15.00 -18.38 0.26
N ASP A 106 -15.52 -17.81 1.35
CA ASP A 106 -16.69 -16.91 1.34
C ASP A 106 -16.35 -15.48 0.89
N GLY A 107 -15.08 -15.23 0.53
CA GLY A 107 -14.61 -13.92 0.08
C GLY A 107 -14.31 -12.94 1.22
N GLU A 108 -14.27 -13.41 2.47
CA GLU A 108 -13.86 -12.58 3.60
C GLU A 108 -12.35 -12.27 3.49
N LEU A 109 -12.01 -11.00 3.60
CA LEU A 109 -10.66 -10.50 3.54
C LEU A 109 -10.23 -9.94 4.90
N THR A 110 -9.05 -10.33 5.36
CA THR A 110 -8.44 -9.75 6.57
C THR A 110 -6.95 -9.56 6.36
N LEU A 111 -6.44 -8.40 6.78
CA LEU A 111 -5.02 -8.12 6.89
C LEU A 111 -4.66 -7.91 8.36
N CYS A 112 -3.50 -8.38 8.78
CA CYS A 112 -2.95 -8.11 10.11
C CYS A 112 -1.42 -8.12 10.10
N TYR A 113 -0.82 -7.49 11.10
CA TYR A 113 0.60 -7.70 11.39
C TYR A 113 0.77 -9.05 12.08
N ALA A 114 1.64 -9.90 11.53
CA ALA A 114 2.13 -11.09 12.17
C ALA A 114 3.45 -10.76 12.85
N PHE A 115 3.52 -11.00 14.16
CA PHE A 115 4.77 -10.91 14.90
C PHE A 115 5.32 -12.33 15.03
N PRO A 116 6.62 -12.57 14.81
CA PRO A 116 7.21 -13.86 15.14
C PRO A 116 7.03 -14.14 16.64
N ASP A 117 6.71 -15.39 16.97
CA ASP A 117 6.65 -15.91 18.33
C ASP A 117 8.00 -15.79 19.08
#